data_AF-A0A2D4KL18-F1
#
_entry.id   AF-A0A2D4KL18-F1
#
_cell.length_a   1.000
_cell.length_b   1.000
_cell.length_c   1.000
_cell.angle_alpha   90.00
_cell.angle_beta   90.00
_cell.angle_gamma   90.00
#
_symmetry.space_group_name_H-M   'P 1'
#
loop_
_entity.id
_entity.type
_entity.pdbx_description
1 polymer ?
#
loop_
_entity_poly.entity_id
_entity_poly.type
_entity_poly.pdbx_seq_one_letter_code
_entity_poly.pdbx_strand_id
1 'polypeptide(L)'
;VAVVLIQKKTPLPPGEDVIASERAAALCNACDLSGKSLFVLPHTDHLVGYIIRLENAFYEHAQTYYYTEIRRVKSHKEYLNKTTHQLLFVRHQFKIAFFSELKQDTLN
;
A
#
# COMPACT_ATOMS: atom_id res chain seq x y z
N VAL A 1 3.12 -4.56 -3.54
CA VAL A 1 3.37 -4.15 -4.95
C VAL A 1 2.02 -3.85 -5.58
N ALA A 2 1.93 -2.82 -6.42
CA ALA A 2 0.72 -2.46 -7.15
C ALA A 2 1.05 -2.31 -8.64
N VAL A 3 0.11 -2.69 -9.52
CA VAL A 3 0.21 -2.56 -10.96
C VAL A 3 -0.87 -1.60 -11.44
N VAL A 4 -0.49 -0.58 -12.19
CA VAL A 4 -1.40 0.40 -12.78
C VAL A 4 -1.36 0.26 -14.30
N LEU A 5 -2.49 -0.13 -14.88
CA LEU A 5 -2.66 -0.24 -16.33
C LEU A 5 -3.27 1.06 -16.87
N ILE A 6 -2.61 1.70 -17.82
CA ILE A 6 -3.12 2.90 -18.48
C ILE A 6 -3.87 2.46 -19.74
N GLN A 7 -5.19 2.64 -19.74
CA GLN A 7 -6.06 2.22 -20.83
C GLN A 7 -6.31 3.37 -21.79
N LYS A 8 -5.72 3.30 -23.00
CA LYS A 8 -5.85 4.35 -24.03
C LYS A 8 -7.25 4.43 -24.68
N LYS A 9 -8.02 3.34 -24.64
CA LYS A 9 -9.36 3.26 -25.23
C LYS A 9 -10.41 3.33 -24.14
N THR A 10 -11.51 4.03 -24.40
CA THR A 10 -12.64 4.10 -23.48
C THR A 10 -13.08 2.69 -23.08
N PRO A 11 -13.22 2.38 -21.78
CA PRO A 11 -13.72 1.09 -21.34
C PRO A 11 -15.13 0.85 -21.87
N LEU A 12 -15.40 -0.38 -22.29
CA LEU A 12 -16.73 -0.79 -22.69
C LEU A 12 -17.69 -0.77 -21.47
N PRO A 13 -19.01 -0.64 -21.70
CA PRO A 13 -20.00 -0.72 -20.63
C PRO A 13 -19.85 -1.98 -19.76
N PRO A 14 -20.21 -1.90 -18.45
CA PRO A 14 -20.20 -3.06 -17.57
C PRO A 14 -21.04 -4.21 -18.14
N GLY A 15 -20.43 -5.38 -18.32
CA GLY A 15 -21.09 -6.57 -18.89
C GLY A 15 -20.78 -6.83 -20.37
N GLU A 16 -20.20 -5.86 -21.08
CA GLU A 16 -19.81 -6.02 -22.50
C GLU A 16 -18.35 -6.46 -22.68
N ASP A 17 -17.55 -6.43 -21.62
CA ASP A 17 -16.12 -6.81 -21.64
C ASP A 17 -15.79 -7.92 -20.64
N VAL A 18 -16.46 -9.06 -20.80
CA VAL A 18 -16.18 -10.28 -20.02
C VAL A 18 -14.71 -10.70 -20.18
N ILE A 19 -14.14 -10.46 -21.35
CA ILE A 19 -12.74 -10.79 -21.70
C ILE A 19 -11.76 -9.94 -20.87
N ALA A 20 -12.04 -8.65 -20.60
CA ALA A 20 -11.16 -7.83 -19.77
C ALA A 20 -11.03 -8.36 -18.35
N SER A 21 -12.12 -8.88 -17.77
CA SER A 21 -12.07 -9.48 -16.42
C SER A 21 -11.18 -10.72 -16.38
N GLU A 22 -11.31 -11.60 -17.39
CA GLU A 22 -10.47 -12.79 -17.52
C GLU A 22 -8.99 -12.43 -17.72
N ARG A 23 -8.69 -11.44 -18.56
CA ARG A 23 -7.33 -10.95 -18.78
C ARG A 23 -6.72 -10.34 -17.53
N ALA A 24 -7.50 -9.57 -16.77
CA ALA A 24 -7.07 -9.01 -15.49
C ALA A 24 -6.74 -10.11 -14.48
N ALA A 25 -7.61 -11.13 -14.38
CA ALA A 25 -7.38 -12.28 -13.50
C ALA A 25 -6.14 -13.09 -13.92
N ALA A 26 -5.97 -13.34 -15.22
CA ALA A 26 -4.81 -14.05 -15.76
C ALA A 26 -3.50 -13.28 -15.48
N LEU A 27 -3.50 -11.95 -15.64
CA LEU A 27 -2.35 -11.10 -15.30
C LEU A 27 -2.02 -11.17 -13.81
N CYS A 28 -3.03 -11.04 -12.94
CA CYS A 28 -2.85 -11.15 -11.50
C CYS A 28 -2.24 -12.51 -11.11
N ASN A 29 -2.76 -13.61 -11.67
CA ASN A 29 -2.24 -14.95 -11.41
C ASN A 29 -0.79 -15.13 -11.91
N ALA A 30 -0.48 -14.63 -13.11
CA ALA A 30 0.86 -14.72 -13.69
C ALA A 30 1.90 -13.92 -12.89
N CYS A 31 1.47 -12.86 -12.20
CA CYS A 31 2.34 -12.00 -11.41
C CYS A 31 2.27 -12.26 -9.90
N ASP A 32 1.50 -13.26 -9.45
CA ASP A 32 1.20 -13.53 -8.03
C ASP A 32 0.70 -12.26 -7.29
N LEU A 33 -0.22 -11.54 -7.93
CA LEU A 33 -0.82 -10.32 -7.43
C LEU A 33 -2.25 -10.55 -6.97
N SER A 34 -2.61 -9.92 -5.86
CA SER A 34 -4.01 -9.76 -5.48
C SER A 34 -4.73 -8.87 -6.51
N GLY A 35 -5.98 -9.18 -6.84
CA GLY A 35 -6.82 -8.28 -7.65
C GLY A 35 -6.97 -6.88 -7.03
N LYS A 36 -6.81 -6.74 -5.71
CA LYS A 36 -6.79 -5.44 -5.02
C LYS A 36 -5.55 -4.59 -5.35
N SER A 37 -4.51 -5.20 -5.90
CA SER A 37 -3.26 -4.56 -6.30
C SER A 37 -3.24 -4.15 -7.77
N LEU A 38 -4.30 -4.44 -8.53
CA LEU A 38 -4.43 -4.07 -9.93
C LEU A 38 -5.38 -2.88 -10.10
N PHE A 39 -4.87 -1.81 -10.70
CA PHE A 39 -5.62 -0.58 -10.98
C PHE A 39 -5.67 -0.35 -12.48
N VAL A 40 -6.84 0.02 -13.00
CA VAL A 40 -7.01 0.38 -14.40
C VAL A 40 -7.37 1.86 -14.47
N LEU A 41 -6.54 2.63 -15.15
CA LEU A 41 -6.68 4.07 -15.32
C LEU A 41 -7.06 4.37 -16.77
N PRO A 42 -8.30 4.78 -17.08
CA PRO A 42 -8.68 5.15 -18.43
C PRO A 42 -8.06 6.50 -18.79
N HIS A 43 -7.42 6.61 -19.96
CA HIS A 43 -6.85 7.85 -20.47
C HIS A 43 -7.95 8.76 -21.04
N THR A 44 -8.79 9.28 -20.15
CA THR A 44 -9.97 10.13 -20.43
C THR A 44 -9.99 11.31 -19.46
N ASP A 45 -10.79 12.35 -19.71
CA ASP A 45 -10.79 13.57 -18.89
C ASP A 45 -11.30 13.38 -17.45
N HIS A 46 -12.03 12.29 -17.15
CA HIS A 46 -12.63 12.04 -15.84
C HIS A 46 -11.77 11.14 -14.94
N LEU A 47 -10.53 11.55 -14.63
CA LEU A 47 -9.57 10.76 -13.83
C LEU A 47 -9.80 10.81 -12.32
N VAL A 48 -10.52 11.82 -11.81
CA VAL A 48 -10.57 12.14 -10.38
C VAL A 48 -10.94 10.93 -9.52
N GLY A 49 -11.99 10.19 -9.89
CA GLY A 49 -12.42 9.00 -9.13
C GLY A 49 -11.37 7.87 -9.12
N TYR A 50 -10.61 7.72 -10.20
CA TYR A 50 -9.53 6.72 -10.28
C TYR A 50 -8.31 7.15 -9.48
N ILE A 51 -7.97 8.44 -9.49
CA ILE A 51 -6.89 9.00 -8.67
C ILE A 51 -7.18 8.79 -7.19
N ILE A 52 -8.39 9.12 -6.72
CA ILE A 52 -8.80 8.91 -5.32
C ILE A 52 -8.71 7.43 -4.92
N ARG A 53 -9.12 6.50 -5.80
CA ARG A 53 -8.99 5.06 -5.53
C ARG A 53 -7.53 4.61 -5.41
N LEU A 54 -6.65 5.15 -6.24
CA LEU A 54 -5.23 4.85 -6.20
C LEU A 54 -4.58 5.43 -4.95
N GLU A 55 -4.91 6.67 -4.60
CA GLU A 55 -4.47 7.35 -3.38
C GLU A 55 -4.84 6.55 -2.14
N ASN A 56 -6.11 6.13 -2.01
CA ASN A 56 -6.56 5.29 -0.90
C ASN A 56 -5.79 3.98 -0.81
N ALA A 57 -5.50 3.33 -1.95
CA ALA A 57 -4.74 2.09 -1.95
C ALA A 57 -3.28 2.26 -1.51
N PHE A 58 -2.64 3.36 -1.92
CA PHE A 58 -1.29 3.71 -1.47
C PHE A 58 -1.28 4.08 0.01
N TYR A 59 -2.30 4.82 0.46
CA TYR A 59 -2.48 5.15 1.86
C TYR A 59 -2.60 3.88 2.72
N GLU A 60 -3.47 2.93 2.36
CA GLU A 60 -3.61 1.65 3.07
C GLU A 60 -2.30 0.85 3.11
N HIS A 61 -1.53 0.84 2.00
CA HIS A 61 -0.21 0.21 1.95
C HIS A 61 0.78 0.88 2.90
N ALA A 62 0.84 2.21 2.90
CA ALA A 62 1.71 2.98 3.79
C ALA A 62 1.35 2.73 5.26
N GLN A 63 0.06 2.78 5.61
CA GLN A 63 -0.46 2.47 6.93
C GLN A 63 -0.04 1.08 7.42
N THR A 64 -0.18 0.08 6.55
CA THR A 64 0.20 -1.31 6.84
C THR A 64 1.71 -1.45 7.03
N TYR A 65 2.51 -0.77 6.19
CA TYR A 65 3.96 -0.75 6.30
C TYR A 65 4.41 -0.14 7.62
N TYR A 66 3.93 1.06 7.97
CA TYR A 66 4.29 1.72 9.24
C TYR A 66 3.92 0.86 10.45
N TYR A 67 2.74 0.25 10.43
CA TYR A 67 2.31 -0.64 11.49
C TYR A 67 3.21 -1.88 11.65
N THR A 68 3.59 -2.49 10.53
CA THR A 68 4.50 -3.65 10.50
C THR A 68 5.87 -3.28 11.04
N GLU A 69 6.40 -2.13 10.63
CA GLU A 69 7.70 -1.63 11.10
C GLU A 69 7.68 -1.31 12.59
N ILE A 70 6.62 -0.69 13.12
CA ILE A 70 6.45 -0.48 14.56
C ILE A 70 6.49 -1.81 15.31
N ARG A 71 5.75 -2.83 14.85
CA ARG A 71 5.73 -4.16 15.46
C ARG A 71 7.11 -4.81 15.44
N ARG A 72 7.82 -4.73 14.30
CA ARG A 72 9.17 -5.27 14.14
C ARG A 72 10.16 -4.64 15.13
N VAL A 73 10.15 -3.31 15.24
CA VAL A 73 11.02 -2.57 16.17
C VAL A 73 10.66 -2.88 17.62
N LYS A 74 9.37 -2.97 17.97
CA LYS A 74 8.92 -3.37 19.32
C LYS A 74 9.39 -4.77 19.70
N SER A 75 9.17 -5.76 18.83
CA SER A 75 9.60 -7.14 19.06
C SER A 75 11.12 -7.21 19.27
N HIS A 76 11.92 -6.55 18.44
CA HIS A 76 13.36 -6.54 18.62
C HIS A 76 13.79 -5.89 19.95
N LYS A 77 13.11 -4.81 20.35
CA LYS A 77 13.36 -4.11 21.63
C LYS A 77 13.07 -4.99 22.85
N GLU A 78 12.10 -5.90 22.79
CA GLU A 78 11.75 -6.80 23.91
C GLU A 78 12.88 -7.75 24.30
N TYR A 79 13.74 -8.13 23.35
CA TYR A 79 14.90 -8.99 23.61
C TYR A 79 16.15 -8.23 24.09
N LEU A 80 16.08 -6.91 24.24
CA LEU A 80 17.23 -6.11 24.66
C LEU A 80 17.35 -6.01 26.18
N ASN A 81 18.56 -6.24 26.69
CA ASN A 81 18.91 -5.88 28.06
C ASN A 81 19.02 -4.35 28.25
N LYS A 82 18.30 -3.80 29.24
CA LYS A 82 18.22 -2.35 29.51
C LYS A 82 19.52 -1.72 29.99
N THR A 83 20.39 -2.48 30.65
CA THR A 83 21.65 -1.99 31.20
C THR A 83 22.73 -1.94 30.13
N THR A 84 22.83 -2.99 29.30
CA THR A 84 23.88 -3.08 28.27
C THR A 84 23.51 -2.36 26.97
N HIS A 85 22.23 -2.26 26.64
CA HIS A 85 21.78 -1.74 25.34
C HIS A 85 21.06 -0.38 25.43
N GLN A 86 21.43 0.47 26.39
CA GLN A 86 20.76 1.76 26.64
C GLN A 86 20.61 2.62 25.38
N LEU A 87 21.69 2.80 24.60
CA LEU A 87 21.65 3.59 23.36
C LEU A 87 20.72 2.97 22.31
N LEU A 88 20.68 1.64 22.26
CA LEU A 88 19.82 0.93 21.32
C LEU A 88 18.35 1.10 21.73
N PHE A 89 18.02 1.09 23.03
CA PHE A 89 16.68 1.42 23.52
C PHE A 89 16.22 2.81 23.05
N VAL A 90 17.08 3.83 23.19
CA VAL A 90 16.79 5.20 22.73
C VAL A 90 16.51 5.21 21.23
N ARG A 91 17.37 4.57 20.42
CA ARG A 91 17.17 4.46 18.96
C ARG A 91 15.85 3.78 18.59
N HIS A 92 15.46 2.72 19.31
CA HIS A 92 14.19 2.03 19.06
C HIS A 92 12.98 2.92 19.38
N GLN A 93 13.04 3.72 20.45
CA GLN A 93 11.97 4.67 20.77
C GLN A 93 11.80 5.72 19.67
N PHE A 94 12.90 6.30 19.17
CA PHE A 94 12.82 7.24 18.05
C PHE A 94 12.21 6.63 16.80
N LYS A 95 12.61 5.40 16.44
CA LYS A 95 12.02 4.69 15.29
C LYS A 95 10.51 4.45 15.46
N ILE A 96 10.08 4.00 16.65
CA ILE A 96 8.66 3.78 16.94
C ILE A 96 7.88 5.09 16.85
N ALA A 97 8.40 6.18 17.43
CA ALA A 97 7.77 7.49 17.38
C ALA A 97 7.65 7.97 15.93
N PHE A 98 8.74 7.92 15.16
CA PHE A 98 8.75 8.30 13.75
C PHE A 98 7.69 7.58 12.91
N PHE A 99 7.62 6.24 12.98
CA PHE A 99 6.59 5.51 12.25
C PHE A 99 5.17 5.76 12.77
N SER A 100 5.01 6.13 14.05
CA SER A 100 3.71 6.48 14.61
C SER A 100 3.23 7.85 14.11
N GLU A 101 4.13 8.82 13.99
CA GLU A 101 3.87 10.13 13.37
C GLU A 101 3.48 9.96 11.90
N LEU A 102 4.27 9.23 11.10
CA LEU A 102 3.94 8.96 9.69
C LEU A 102 2.59 8.24 9.52
N LYS A 103 2.18 7.45 10.50
CA LYS A 103 0.87 6.80 10.49
C LYS A 103 -0.28 7.79 10.71
N GLN A 104 -0.03 8.91 11.38
CA GLN A 104 -1.04 9.94 11.68
C GLN A 104 -1.05 11.08 10.65
N ASP A 105 -0.25 11.00 9.58
CA ASP A 105 -0.03 12.09 8.61
C ASP A 105 -1.30 12.68 7.99
N THR A 106 -2.39 11.91 7.87
CA THR A 106 -3.68 12.42 7.36
C THR A 106 -4.49 13.27 8.36
N LEU A 107 -4.04 13.41 9.61
CA LEU A 107 -4.71 14.17 10.67
C LEU A 107 -4.09 15.56 10.92
N ASN A 108 -3.00 15.89 10.22
CA ASN A 108 -2.30 17.17 10.31
C ASN A 108 -2.49 17.99 9.04
#